data_AF-A0A4R2R9B0-F1
#
_entry.id   AF-A0A4R2R9B0-F1
#
_cell.length_a   1.000
_cell.length_b   1.000
_cell.length_c   1.000
_cell.angle_alpha   90.00
_cell.angle_beta   90.00
_cell.angle_gamma   90.00
#
_symmetry.space_group_name_H-M   'P 1'
#
loop_
_entity.id
_entity.type
_entity.pdbx_description
1 polymer ?
#
loop_
_entity_poly.entity_id
_entity_poly.type
_entity_poly.pdbx_seq_one_letter_code
_entity_poly.pdbx_strand_id
1 'polypeptide(L)'
;MSETPQNQIDARIGFFAGRVTCRLTDHHVEILNGVQVTRIAYGDIATIRIARQDGRRTILELQTTGGQTKQLRHVPPSGPEAAADFLRSLILHVAQVAPDTPLRLGPNRRQQVAAWIGVVASVAILLGAGWSLITGGTVVPLLLPIGIALVNLAVVIPILQAGRSRDCIVSEAPANLV
;
A
#
# COMPACT_ATOMS: atom_id res chain seq x y z
N MET A 1 -1.44 -16.84 24.62
CA MET A 1 -2.02 -16.04 23.52
C MET A 1 -2.03 -14.61 24.02
N SER A 2 -1.10 -13.77 23.56
CA SER A 2 -0.99 -12.38 24.01
C SER A 2 -1.95 -11.54 23.17
N GLU A 3 -2.99 -11.02 23.80
CA GLU A 3 -3.84 -9.99 23.21
C GLU A 3 -2.95 -8.78 22.92
N THR A 4 -2.66 -8.52 21.64
CA THR A 4 -2.14 -7.22 21.24
C THR A 4 -3.23 -6.20 21.57
N PRO A 5 -2.95 -5.19 22.43
CA PRO A 5 -3.94 -4.16 22.72
C PRO A 5 -4.35 -3.48 21.41
N GLN A 6 -5.64 -3.12 21.28
CA GLN A 6 -6.28 -2.58 20.06
C GLN A 6 -5.53 -1.39 19.40
N ASN A 7 -4.58 -0.78 20.10
CA ASN A 7 -3.78 0.37 19.66
C ASN A 7 -2.33 0.01 19.31
N GLN A 8 -1.99 -1.28 19.14
CA GLN A 8 -0.64 -1.72 18.85
C GLN A 8 -0.60 -2.72 17.69
N ILE A 9 0.31 -2.50 16.75
CA ILE A 9 0.59 -3.43 15.65
C ILE A 9 2.09 -3.65 15.49
N ASP A 10 2.45 -4.85 15.05
CA ASP A 10 3.79 -5.11 14.56
C ASP A 10 3.87 -4.79 13.07
N ALA A 11 4.91 -4.05 12.71
CA ALA A 11 5.15 -3.60 11.35
C ALA A 11 6.64 -3.75 10.98
N ARG A 12 6.92 -3.52 9.71
CA ARG A 12 8.26 -3.37 9.16
C ARG A 12 8.43 -1.96 8.66
N ILE A 13 9.55 -1.33 9.01
CA ILE A 13 9.87 0.01 8.55
C ILE A 13 10.97 -0.02 7.48
N GLY A 14 10.76 0.77 6.43
CA GLY A 14 11.75 0.97 5.36
C GLY A 14 12.02 -0.26 4.47
N PHE A 15 13.07 -0.15 3.65
CA PHE A 15 13.42 -1.17 2.64
C PHE A 15 14.06 -2.42 3.26
N PHE A 16 14.79 -2.26 4.39
CA PHE A 16 15.51 -3.33 5.07
C PHE A 16 14.67 -4.15 6.06
N ALA A 17 13.35 -3.93 6.11
CA ALA A 17 12.42 -4.77 6.87
C ALA A 17 12.74 -4.93 8.37
N GLY A 18 13.29 -3.88 9.01
CA GLY A 18 13.45 -3.83 10.46
C GLY A 18 12.07 -3.95 11.12
N ARG A 19 11.89 -4.95 12.00
CA ARG A 19 10.65 -5.12 12.76
C ARG A 19 10.51 -3.97 13.75
N VAL A 20 9.38 -3.31 13.70
CA VAL A 20 9.01 -2.23 14.61
C VAL A 20 7.65 -2.50 15.19
N THR A 21 7.44 -2.06 16.41
CA THR A 21 6.13 -2.07 17.04
C THR A 21 5.59 -0.65 16.98
N CYS A 22 4.42 -0.49 16.38
CA CYS A 22 3.73 0.78 16.31
C CYS A 22 2.65 0.81 17.38
N ARG A 23 2.63 1.87 18.20
CA ARG A 23 1.66 2.06 19.27
C ARG A 23 1.04 3.44 19.15
N LEU A 24 -0.29 3.50 19.25
CA LEU A 24 -1.02 4.77 19.36
C LEU A 24 -1.12 5.16 20.83
N THR A 25 -0.85 6.42 21.11
CA THR A 25 -1.10 7.06 22.41
C THR A 25 -2.11 8.19 22.23
N ASP A 26 -2.46 8.91 23.30
CA ASP A 26 -3.44 9.99 23.22
C ASP A 26 -2.98 11.18 22.35
N HIS A 27 -1.68 11.36 22.15
CA HIS A 27 -1.13 12.56 21.50
C HIS A 27 -0.22 12.28 20.31
N HIS A 28 0.34 11.08 20.22
CA HIS A 28 1.32 10.75 19.19
C HIS A 28 1.33 9.26 18.84
N VAL A 29 1.82 8.97 17.65
CA VAL A 29 2.21 7.62 17.23
C VAL A 29 3.63 7.35 17.72
N GLU A 30 3.82 6.23 18.40
CA GLU A 30 5.14 5.71 18.76
C GLU A 30 5.54 4.57 17.82
N ILE A 31 6.74 4.67 17.26
CA ILE A 31 7.36 3.62 16.47
C ILE A 31 8.58 3.15 17.25
N LEU A 32 8.47 1.96 17.82
CA LEU A 32 9.51 1.28 18.61
C LEU A 32 10.35 0.42 17.68
N ASN A 33 11.65 0.73 17.58
CA ASN A 33 12.64 -0.07 16.85
C ASN A 33 13.72 -0.54 17.82
N GLY A 34 13.47 -1.66 18.50
CA GLY A 34 14.31 -2.12 19.60
C GLY A 34 14.32 -1.11 20.75
N VAL A 35 15.46 -0.48 20.99
CA VAL A 35 15.65 0.53 22.06
C VAL A 35 15.26 1.95 21.60
N GLN A 36 15.18 2.18 20.28
CA GLN A 36 14.90 3.51 19.75
C GLN A 36 13.38 3.74 19.65
N VAL A 37 12.91 4.85 20.21
CA VAL A 37 11.51 5.27 20.10
C VAL A 37 11.43 6.51 19.21
N THR A 38 10.73 6.41 18.09
CA THR A 38 10.37 7.57 17.27
C THR A 38 8.95 7.98 17.63
N ARG A 39 8.74 9.25 17.96
CA ARG A 39 7.41 9.82 18.25
C ARG A 39 7.01 10.77 17.13
N ILE A 40 5.77 10.65 16.67
CA ILE A 40 5.19 11.54 15.65
C ILE A 40 3.88 12.06 16.23
N ALA A 41 3.85 13.35 16.58
CA ALA A 41 2.61 13.98 17.07
C ALA A 41 1.55 13.97 15.96
N TYR A 42 0.28 13.83 16.34
CA TYR A 42 -0.80 13.77 15.34
C TYR A 42 -0.89 15.06 14.51
N GLY A 43 -0.61 16.23 15.10
CA GLY A 43 -0.55 17.51 14.39
C GLY A 43 0.62 17.65 13.42
N ASP A 44 1.67 16.83 13.56
CA ASP A 44 2.82 16.83 12.65
C ASP A 44 2.60 15.93 11.43
N ILE A 45 1.49 15.21 11.35
CA ILE A 45 1.15 14.35 10.23
C ILE A 45 0.55 15.20 9.11
N ALA A 46 1.32 15.40 8.04
CA ALA A 46 0.90 16.17 6.88
C ALA A 46 0.08 15.35 5.88
N THR A 47 0.28 14.04 5.79
CA THR A 47 -0.52 13.16 4.92
C THR A 47 -0.49 11.73 5.43
N ILE A 48 -1.63 11.06 5.39
CA ILE A 48 -1.78 9.63 5.65
C ILE A 48 -2.08 8.94 4.34
N ARG A 49 -1.37 7.85 4.05
CA ARG A 49 -1.67 7.01 2.90
C ARG A 49 -1.79 5.55 3.32
N ILE A 50 -2.86 4.90 2.87
CA ILE A 50 -3.14 3.49 3.13
C ILE A 50 -3.20 2.76 1.80
N ALA A 51 -2.27 1.85 1.56
CA ALA A 51 -2.28 0.96 0.41
C ALA A 51 -2.52 -0.47 0.88
N ARG A 52 -3.63 -1.08 0.42
CA ARG A 52 -3.95 -2.50 0.65
C ARG A 52 -3.52 -3.28 -0.59
N GLN A 53 -2.65 -4.26 -0.41
CA GLN A 53 -2.25 -5.19 -1.45
C GLN A 53 -2.91 -6.54 -1.14
N ASP A 54 -3.98 -6.86 -1.88
CA ASP A 54 -4.71 -8.14 -1.91
C ASP A 54 -4.79 -8.89 -0.58
N GLY A 55 -5.59 -8.37 0.35
CA GLY A 55 -6.07 -9.07 1.56
C GLY A 55 -5.01 -9.45 2.61
N ARG A 56 -3.71 -9.36 2.31
CA ARG A 56 -2.63 -9.87 3.19
C ARG A 56 -1.62 -8.82 3.62
N ARG A 57 -1.50 -7.70 2.89
CA ARG A 57 -0.46 -6.69 3.19
C ARG A 57 -1.07 -5.30 3.18
N THR A 58 -1.13 -4.70 4.36
CA THR A 58 -1.51 -3.30 4.55
C THR A 58 -0.22 -2.49 4.72
N ILE A 59 -0.07 -1.48 3.87
CA ILE A 59 1.03 -0.52 3.92
C ILE A 59 0.45 0.82 4.35
N LEU A 60 0.93 1.31 5.48
CA LEU A 60 0.64 2.64 6.01
C LEU A 60 1.85 3.54 5.72
N GLU A 61 1.62 4.67 5.08
CA GLU A 61 2.62 5.71 4.86
C GLU A 61 2.20 6.96 5.61
N LEU A 62 3.04 7.42 6.51
CA LEU A 62 2.88 8.66 7.26
C LEU A 62 3.90 9.66 6.75
N GLN A 63 3.44 10.77 6.19
CA GLN A 63 4.29 11.89 5.82
C GLN A 63 4.14 12.98 6.87
N THR A 64 5.26 13.44 7.43
CA THR A 64 5.27 14.54 8.38
C THR A 64 5.36 15.90 7.70
N THR A 65 4.98 16.97 8.40
CA THR A 65 5.13 18.37 7.96
C THR A 65 6.58 18.73 7.61
N GLY A 66 7.55 18.10 8.29
CA GLY A 66 8.98 18.18 7.97
C GLY A 66 9.42 17.43 6.72
N GLY A 67 8.49 16.87 5.93
CA GLY A 67 8.78 16.18 4.67
C GLY A 67 9.31 14.75 4.82
N GLN A 68 9.41 14.22 6.04
CA GLN A 68 9.83 12.84 6.25
C GLN A 68 8.67 11.87 6.01
N THR A 69 8.91 10.81 5.24
CA THR A 69 7.93 9.74 5.04
C THR A 69 8.34 8.49 5.79
N LYS A 70 7.43 7.93 6.59
CA LYS A 70 7.57 6.64 7.27
C LYS A 70 6.62 5.64 6.64
N GLN A 71 7.18 4.64 5.96
CA GLN A 71 6.42 3.52 5.41
C GLN A 71 6.45 2.36 6.40
N LEU A 72 5.27 1.99 6.90
CA LEU A 72 5.00 0.92 7.84
C LEU A 72 4.25 -0.20 7.10
N ARG A 73 4.87 -1.37 7.01
CA ARG A 73 4.26 -2.56 6.41
C ARG A 73 3.80 -3.48 7.52
N HIS A 74 2.49 -3.72 7.62
CA HIS A 74 1.95 -4.65 8.61
C HIS A 74 2.53 -6.07 8.43
N VAL A 75 2.84 -6.75 9.53
CA VAL A 75 3.43 -8.11 9.53
C VAL A 75 2.67 -9.02 10.50
N PRO A 76 2.45 -10.30 10.17
CA PRO A 76 1.96 -11.29 11.13
C PRO A 76 2.89 -11.38 12.36
N PRO A 77 2.36 -11.62 13.57
CA PRO A 77 1.13 -12.36 13.84
C PRO A 77 -0.15 -11.53 14.04
N SER A 78 -0.06 -10.20 14.08
CA SER A 78 -1.23 -9.33 14.17
C SER A 78 -2.22 -9.68 13.05
N GLY A 79 -3.48 -9.96 13.41
CA GLY A 79 -4.51 -10.33 12.45
C GLY A 79 -4.90 -9.16 11.53
N PRO A 80 -5.56 -9.42 10.40
CA PRO A 80 -6.04 -8.35 9.51
C PRO A 80 -7.00 -7.38 10.23
N GLU A 81 -7.74 -7.87 11.24
CA GLU A 81 -8.63 -7.06 12.10
C GLU A 81 -7.84 -6.09 12.99
N ALA A 82 -6.76 -6.55 13.63
CA ALA A 82 -5.92 -5.68 14.48
C ALA A 82 -5.28 -4.53 13.68
N ALA A 83 -4.84 -4.80 12.44
CA ALA A 83 -4.33 -3.77 11.54
C ALA A 83 -5.41 -2.72 11.20
N ALA A 84 -6.62 -3.19 11.02
CA ALA A 84 -7.77 -2.38 10.69
C ALA A 84 -8.21 -1.50 11.87
N ASP A 85 -8.33 -2.08 13.05
CA ASP A 85 -8.64 -1.36 14.29
C ASP A 85 -7.59 -0.29 14.59
N PHE A 86 -6.30 -0.63 14.44
CA PHE A 86 -5.21 0.33 14.57
C PHE A 86 -5.34 1.49 13.58
N LEU A 87 -5.64 1.22 12.30
CA LEU A 87 -5.84 2.27 11.31
C LEU A 87 -7.04 3.15 11.64
N ARG A 88 -8.14 2.55 12.10
CA ARG A 88 -9.34 3.28 12.51
C ARG A 88 -9.04 4.19 13.70
N SER A 89 -8.38 3.68 14.73
CA SER A 89 -7.93 4.46 15.88
C SER A 89 -7.01 5.60 15.43
N LEU A 90 -6.02 5.34 14.57
CA LEU A 90 -5.11 6.36 14.07
C LEU A 90 -5.85 7.50 13.36
N ILE A 91 -6.76 7.16 12.43
CA ILE A 91 -7.58 8.14 11.70
C ILE A 91 -8.41 8.96 12.69
N LEU A 92 -9.04 8.34 13.68
CA LEU A 92 -9.84 9.03 14.69
C LEU A 92 -9.02 10.02 15.52
N HIS A 93 -7.84 9.62 16.00
CA HIS A 93 -6.98 10.52 16.79
C HIS A 93 -6.45 11.69 15.95
N VAL A 94 -6.10 11.43 14.68
CA VAL A 94 -5.67 12.50 13.77
C VAL A 94 -6.83 13.43 13.42
N ALA A 95 -8.05 12.91 13.24
CA ALA A 95 -9.24 13.72 12.97
C ALA A 95 -9.51 14.75 14.08
N GLN A 96 -9.20 14.40 15.34
CA GLN A 96 -9.41 15.27 16.50
C GLN A 96 -8.40 16.44 16.55
N VAL A 97 -7.18 16.25 16.03
CA VAL A 97 -6.09 17.23 16.13
C VAL A 97 -5.89 18.01 14.84
N ALA A 98 -5.98 17.32 13.70
CA ALA A 98 -5.73 17.84 12.36
C ALA A 98 -6.78 17.27 11.38
N PRO A 99 -8.05 17.75 11.45
CA PRO A 99 -9.17 17.19 10.68
C PRO A 99 -8.97 17.27 9.16
N ASP A 100 -8.29 18.32 8.69
CA ASP A 100 -8.02 18.58 7.27
C ASP A 100 -6.84 17.78 6.71
N THR A 101 -6.27 16.85 7.49
CA THR A 101 -5.16 16.01 7.03
C THR A 101 -5.61 15.19 5.82
N PRO A 102 -4.89 15.24 4.69
CA PRO A 102 -5.17 14.41 3.53
C PRO A 102 -4.98 12.92 3.83
N LEU A 103 -5.98 12.12 3.49
CA LEU A 103 -6.01 10.66 3.53
C LEU A 103 -6.08 10.11 2.10
N ARG A 104 -5.06 9.34 1.69
CA ARG A 104 -5.01 8.72 0.37
C ARG A 104 -5.15 7.21 0.45
N LEU A 105 -6.11 6.67 -0.27
CA LEU A 105 -6.42 5.24 -0.27
C LEU A 105 -6.07 4.63 -1.63
N GLY A 106 -5.36 3.50 -1.62
CA GLY A 106 -5.13 2.69 -2.82
C GLY A 106 -3.76 2.89 -3.50
N PRO A 107 -3.59 2.33 -4.72
CA PRO A 107 -2.31 2.28 -5.42
C PRO A 107 -1.82 3.67 -5.84
N ASN A 108 -0.50 3.83 -5.96
CA ASN A 108 0.08 5.12 -6.34
C ASN A 108 -0.16 5.41 -7.82
N ARG A 109 -0.31 6.69 -8.19
CA ARG A 109 -0.45 7.10 -9.60
C ARG A 109 0.71 6.57 -10.45
N ARG A 110 1.93 6.54 -9.89
CA ARG A 110 3.09 5.93 -10.55
C ARG A 110 2.92 4.43 -10.78
N GLN A 111 2.34 3.70 -9.83
CA GLN A 111 2.06 2.26 -9.98
C GLN A 111 0.95 2.03 -11.02
N GLN A 112 -0.07 2.88 -11.07
CA GLN A 112 -1.10 2.82 -12.12
C GLN A 112 -0.54 3.11 -13.51
N VAL A 113 0.33 4.12 -13.65
CA VAL A 113 0.98 4.43 -14.94
C VAL A 113 1.90 3.29 -15.37
N ALA A 114 2.72 2.76 -14.46
CA ALA A 114 3.57 1.60 -14.75
C ALA A 114 2.73 0.37 -15.14
N ALA A 115 1.60 0.15 -14.46
CA ALA A 115 0.65 -0.90 -14.81
C ALA A 115 0.09 -0.69 -16.23
N TRP A 116 -0.37 0.51 -16.59
CA TRP A 116 -0.83 0.80 -17.95
C TRP A 116 0.25 0.56 -19.02
N ILE A 117 1.49 0.97 -18.77
CA ILE A 117 2.61 0.70 -19.67
C ILE A 117 2.81 -0.81 -19.85
N GLY A 118 2.75 -1.58 -18.76
CA GLY A 118 2.83 -3.03 -18.78
C GLY A 118 1.75 -3.68 -19.64
N VAL A 119 0.48 -3.22 -19.54
CA VAL A 119 -0.62 -3.71 -20.39
C VAL A 119 -0.35 -3.43 -21.85
N VAL A 120 0.01 -2.19 -22.20
CA VAL A 120 0.25 -1.79 -23.59
C VAL A 120 1.39 -2.61 -24.19
N ALA A 121 2.48 -2.81 -23.45
CA ALA A 121 3.59 -3.63 -23.88
C ALA A 121 3.18 -5.10 -24.09
N SER A 122 2.43 -5.69 -23.16
CA SER A 122 1.95 -7.08 -23.29
C SER A 122 1.01 -7.25 -24.49
N VAL A 123 0.09 -6.31 -24.71
CA VAL A 123 -0.81 -6.34 -25.88
C VAL A 123 -0.02 -6.22 -27.18
N ALA A 124 0.98 -5.34 -27.24
CA ALA A 124 1.83 -5.20 -28.43
C ALA A 124 2.60 -6.49 -28.74
N ILE A 125 3.14 -7.17 -27.72
CA ILE A 125 3.83 -8.46 -27.88
C ILE A 125 2.87 -9.53 -28.41
N LEU A 126 1.67 -9.64 -27.84
CA LEU A 126 0.67 -10.61 -28.27
C LEU A 126 0.18 -10.35 -29.70
N LEU A 127 -0.03 -9.08 -30.07
CA LEU A 127 -0.38 -8.69 -31.43
C LEU A 127 0.75 -9.03 -32.42
N GLY A 128 2.01 -8.75 -32.05
CA GLY A 128 3.17 -9.11 -32.87
C GLY A 128 3.30 -10.62 -33.07
N ALA A 129 3.08 -11.41 -32.01
CA ALA A 129 3.08 -12.86 -32.10
C ALA A 129 1.92 -13.38 -32.96
N GLY A 130 0.71 -12.86 -32.77
CA GLY A 130 -0.45 -13.20 -33.60
C GLY A 130 -0.24 -12.87 -35.08
N TRP A 131 0.31 -11.69 -35.37
CA TRP A 131 0.69 -11.29 -36.73
C TRP A 131 1.71 -12.24 -37.35
N SER A 132 2.76 -12.58 -36.61
CA SER A 132 3.79 -13.51 -37.07
C SER A 132 3.22 -14.89 -37.42
N LEU A 133 2.21 -15.37 -36.68
CA LEU A 133 1.54 -16.64 -36.97
C LEU A 133 0.69 -16.55 -38.24
N ILE A 134 -0.02 -15.44 -38.44
CA ILE A 134 -0.84 -15.20 -39.65
C ILE A 134 0.04 -15.17 -40.91
N THR A 135 1.26 -14.64 -40.81
CA THR A 135 2.22 -14.61 -41.92
C THR A 135 3.00 -15.92 -42.11
N GLY A 136 2.65 -17.00 -41.38
CA GLY A 136 3.28 -18.32 -41.52
C GLY A 136 4.55 -18.54 -40.69
N GLY A 137 4.77 -17.74 -39.65
CA GLY A 137 5.91 -17.87 -38.74
C GLY A 137 5.81 -19.10 -37.81
N THR A 138 6.95 -19.52 -37.27
CA THR A 138 7.02 -20.68 -36.37
C THR A 138 6.63 -20.31 -34.94
N VAL A 139 5.91 -21.23 -34.27
CA VAL A 139 5.37 -21.00 -32.90
C VAL A 139 6.47 -21.05 -31.83
N VAL A 140 7.51 -21.87 -32.02
CA VAL A 140 8.57 -22.13 -31.03
C VAL A 140 9.26 -20.85 -30.52
N PRO A 141 9.74 -19.91 -31.37
CA PRO A 141 10.33 -18.66 -30.90
C PRO A 141 9.33 -17.70 -30.24
N LEU A 142 8.03 -17.89 -30.45
CA LEU A 142 6.98 -17.03 -29.89
C LEU A 142 6.55 -17.43 -28.48
N LEU A 143 6.85 -18.66 -28.03
CA LEU A 143 6.45 -19.15 -26.71
C LEU A 143 7.02 -18.30 -25.56
N LEU A 144 8.29 -17.92 -25.65
CA LEU A 144 8.95 -17.10 -24.65
C LEU A 144 8.36 -15.68 -24.54
N PRO A 145 8.22 -14.90 -25.62
CA PRO A 145 7.60 -13.57 -25.54
C PRO A 145 6.12 -13.62 -25.13
N ILE A 146 5.35 -14.62 -25.59
CA ILE A 146 3.97 -14.83 -25.12
C ILE A 146 3.95 -15.10 -23.61
N GLY A 147 4.83 -15.98 -23.13
CA GLY A 147 4.96 -16.27 -21.70
C GLY A 147 5.27 -15.02 -20.86
N ILE A 148 6.22 -14.20 -21.30
CA ILE A 148 6.55 -12.92 -20.64
C ILE A 148 5.34 -11.99 -20.62
N ALA A 149 4.62 -11.85 -21.74
CA ALA A 149 3.45 -10.99 -21.83
C ALA A 149 2.32 -11.43 -20.86
N LEU A 150 2.09 -12.75 -20.74
CA LEU A 150 1.10 -13.32 -19.83
C LEU A 150 1.47 -13.12 -18.36
N VAL A 151 2.73 -13.38 -17.98
CA VAL A 151 3.21 -13.13 -16.61
C VAL A 151 3.08 -11.66 -16.26
N ASN A 152 3.46 -10.76 -17.18
CA ASN A 152 3.34 -9.32 -16.97
C ASN A 152 1.87 -8.89 -16.80
N LEU A 153 0.94 -9.44 -17.61
CA LEU A 153 -0.50 -9.20 -17.44
C LEU A 153 -1.01 -9.70 -16.08
N ALA A 154 -0.58 -10.87 -15.63
CA ALA A 154 -0.99 -11.43 -14.34
C ALA A 154 -0.55 -10.54 -13.15
N VAL A 155 0.58 -9.84 -13.27
CA VAL A 155 1.05 -8.90 -12.24
C VAL A 155 0.33 -7.56 -12.31
N VAL A 156 0.05 -7.09 -13.52
CA VAL A 156 -0.44 -5.73 -13.78
C VAL A 156 -1.96 -5.60 -13.64
N ILE A 157 -2.72 -6.62 -14.04
CA ILE A 157 -4.18 -6.61 -13.98
C ILE A 157 -4.71 -6.37 -12.55
N PRO A 158 -4.20 -7.03 -11.49
CA PRO A 158 -4.63 -6.76 -10.12
C PRO A 158 -4.40 -5.30 -9.69
N ILE A 159 -3.31 -4.68 -10.14
CA ILE A 159 -2.99 -3.27 -9.83
C ILE A 159 -4.01 -2.33 -10.47
N LEU A 160 -4.50 -2.66 -11.67
CA LEU A 160 -5.56 -1.89 -12.34
C LEU A 160 -6.94 -2.16 -11.73
N GLN A 161 -7.22 -3.39 -11.32
CA GLN A 161 -8.47 -3.78 -10.64
C GLN A 161 -8.60 -3.16 -9.24
N ALA A 162 -7.48 -2.89 -8.55
CA ALA A 162 -7.45 -2.16 -7.28
C ALA A 162 -8.03 -0.73 -7.37
N GLY A 163 -8.32 -0.25 -8.57
CA GLY A 163 -9.11 0.95 -8.81
C GLY A 163 -8.33 2.26 -8.69
N ARG A 164 -9.06 3.37 -8.75
CA ARG A 164 -8.50 4.72 -8.61
C ARG A 164 -8.13 5.00 -7.16
N SER A 165 -7.04 5.76 -6.97
CA SER A 165 -6.73 6.31 -5.66
C SER A 165 -7.88 7.19 -5.21
N ARG A 166 -8.37 7.00 -3.99
CA ARG A 166 -9.36 7.88 -3.39
C ARG A 166 -8.61 8.85 -2.49
N ASP A 167 -8.73 10.13 -2.79
CA ASP A 167 -8.25 11.20 -1.93
C ASP A 167 -9.46 11.67 -1.11
N CYS A 168 -9.36 11.58 0.19
CA CYS A 168 -10.33 12.13 1.15
C CYS A 168 -9.58 12.90 2.23
N ILE A 169 -10.30 13.67 3.04
CA ILE A 169 -9.75 14.22 4.28
C ILE A 169 -10.08 13.27 5.43
N VAL A 170 -9.24 13.28 6.46
CA VAL A 170 -9.37 12.38 7.61
C VAL A 170 -10.72 12.55 8.33
N SER A 171 -11.29 13.75 8.38
CA SER A 171 -12.63 14.01 8.94
C SER A 171 -13.79 13.40 8.13
N GLU A 172 -13.61 13.19 6.82
CA GLU A 172 -14.60 12.59 5.92
C GLU A 172 -14.30 11.11 5.62
N ALA A 173 -13.33 10.54 6.35
CA ALA A 173 -12.87 9.19 6.14
C ALA A 173 -14.06 8.21 6.31
N PRO A 174 -14.42 7.41 5.28
CA PRO A 174 -15.57 6.54 5.37
C PRO A 174 -15.45 5.58 6.55
N ALA A 175 -16.51 5.46 7.36
CA ALA A 175 -16.51 4.63 8.57
C ALA A 175 -16.16 3.15 8.30
N ASN A 176 -16.32 2.70 7.06
CA ASN A 176 -16.00 1.36 6.54
C ASN A 176 -14.58 1.28 5.95
N LEU A 177 -13.62 2.06 6.46
CA LEU A 177 -12.23 2.09 5.97
C LEU A 177 -11.39 0.84 6.28
N VAL A 178 -12.06 -0.27 6.58
CA VAL A 178 -11.53 -1.53 7.11
C VAL A 178 -12.29 -2.69 6.48
#